data_AF-X0TGE0-F1
#
_entry.id   AF-X0TGE0-F1
#
_cell.length_a   1.000
_cell.length_b   1.000
_cell.length_c   1.000
_cell.angle_alpha   90.00
_cell.angle_beta   90.00
_cell.angle_gamma   90.00
#
_symmetry.space_group_name_H-M   'P 1'
#
loop_
_entity.id
_entity.type
_entity.pdbx_description
1 polymer ?
#
loop_
_entity_poly.entity_id
_entity_poly.type
_entity_poly.pdbx_seq_one_letter_code
_entity_poly.pdbx_strand_id
1 'polypeptide(L)'
;MKIVDELLESVSGHDCEVKKVCVGLHWTVVVSRCAGMSHTYKTNRKVELTQSGNLIGKSALELANRLKSWEPLEASLGLAALNSLIEPS
;
A
#
# COMPACT_ATOMS: atom_id res chain seq x y z
N MET A 1 -12.42 -4.81 -9.47
CA MET A 1 -11.97 -6.21 -9.31
C MET A 1 -12.63 -6.71 -8.04
N LYS A 2 -13.69 -7.54 -8.14
CA LYS A 2 -14.62 -7.76 -7.02
C LYS A 2 -13.93 -8.04 -5.67
N ILE A 3 -12.95 -8.94 -5.63
CA ILE A 3 -12.20 -9.26 -4.40
C ILE A 3 -11.40 -8.07 -3.84
N VAL A 4 -10.76 -7.27 -4.70
CA VAL A 4 -9.99 -6.08 -4.28
C VAL A 4 -10.93 -5.03 -3.70
N ASP A 5 -12.08 -4.83 -4.34
CA ASP A 5 -13.09 -3.89 -3.87
C ASP A 5 -13.65 -4.31 -2.50
N GLU A 6 -13.95 -5.60 -2.31
CA GLU A 6 -14.39 -6.17 -1.02
C GLU A 6 -13.33 -6.05 0.09
N LEU A 7 -12.05 -6.26 -0.23
CA LEU A 7 -10.95 -6.09 0.72
C LEU A 7 -10.75 -4.63 1.14
N LEU A 8 -10.88 -3.68 0.22
CA LEU A 8 -10.77 -2.26 0.54
C LEU A 8 -11.96 -1.79 1.39
N GLU A 9 -13.16 -2.30 1.11
CA GLU A 9 -14.35 -2.00 1.91
C GLU A 9 -14.25 -2.56 3.32
N SER A 10 -13.67 -3.76 3.51
CA SER A 10 -13.55 -4.37 4.83
C SER A 10 -12.62 -3.60 5.79
N VAL A 11 -11.75 -2.74 5.26
CA VAL A 11 -10.83 -1.89 6.06
C VAL A 11 -11.17 -0.41 5.99
N SER A 12 -12.26 -0.01 5.33
CA SER A 12 -12.61 1.40 5.09
C SER A 12 -12.79 2.20 6.38
N GLY A 13 -13.35 1.57 7.41
CA GLY A 13 -13.53 2.13 8.76
C GLY A 13 -12.25 2.23 9.61
N HIS A 14 -11.10 1.77 9.10
CA HIS A 14 -9.83 1.77 9.82
C HIS A 14 -8.84 2.83 9.32
N ASP A 15 -9.27 3.71 8.41
CA ASP A 15 -8.38 4.69 7.78
C ASP A 15 -7.67 5.56 8.82
N CYS A 16 -6.39 5.81 8.57
CA CYS A 16 -5.52 6.62 9.41
C CYS A 16 -4.31 7.11 8.61
N GLU A 17 -3.54 8.02 9.21
CA GLU A 17 -2.36 8.56 8.55
C GLU A 17 -1.23 7.54 8.42
N VAL A 18 -0.58 7.56 7.26
CA VAL A 18 0.65 6.82 6.99
C VAL A 18 1.81 7.45 7.73
N LYS A 19 2.47 6.67 8.58
CA LYS A 19 3.60 7.10 9.42
C LYS A 19 4.95 6.82 8.78
N LYS A 20 5.05 5.74 7.98
CA LYS A 20 6.28 5.35 7.31
C LYS A 20 5.99 4.56 6.05
N VAL A 21 6.80 4.79 5.01
CA VAL A 21 6.84 3.98 3.80
C VAL A 21 8.28 3.58 3.54
N CYS A 22 8.52 2.31 3.26
CA CYS A 22 9.81 1.79 2.81
C CYS A 22 9.59 0.94 1.57
N VAL A 23 10.19 1.34 0.45
CA VAL A 23 10.17 0.56 -0.79
C VAL A 23 11.53 -0.12 -0.93
N GLY A 24 11.60 -1.39 -0.58
CA GLY A 24 12.81 -2.20 -0.68
C GLY A 24 12.91 -2.93 -2.01
N LEU A 25 14.01 -3.67 -2.19
CA LEU A 25 14.24 -4.47 -3.41
C LEU A 25 13.27 -5.64 -3.56
N HIS A 26 12.73 -6.15 -2.45
CA HIS A 26 11.88 -7.34 -2.39
C HIS A 26 10.58 -7.13 -1.63
N TRP A 27 10.56 -6.16 -0.73
CA TRP A 27 9.43 -5.90 0.15
C TRP A 27 9.13 -4.40 0.20
N THR A 28 7.85 -4.08 0.06
CA THR A 28 7.31 -2.75 0.33
C THR A 28 6.61 -2.80 1.67
N VAL A 29 6.92 -1.86 2.55
CA VAL A 29 6.38 -1.76 3.90
C VAL A 29 5.68 -0.42 4.05
N VAL A 30 4.45 -0.45 4.59
CA VAL A 30 3.68 0.73 4.99
C VAL A 30 3.33 0.58 6.47
N VAL A 31 3.60 1.63 7.24
CA VAL A 31 3.22 1.69 8.66
C VAL A 31 2.13 2.74 8.81
N SER A 32 0.96 2.33 9.28
CA SER A 32 -0.19 3.20 9.58
C SER A 32 -0.75 2.84 10.98
N ARG A 33 -1.84 2.06 11.04
CA ARG A 33 -2.36 1.43 12.26
C ARG A 33 -1.41 0.32 12.73
N CYS A 34 -1.06 -0.59 11.82
CA CYS A 34 -0.07 -1.64 11.99
C CYS A 34 1.05 -1.50 10.95
N ALA A 35 1.97 -2.46 10.90
CA ALA A 35 2.98 -2.56 9.84
C ALA A 35 2.52 -3.59 8.79
N GLY A 36 2.12 -3.10 7.62
CA GLY A 36 1.73 -3.92 6.48
C GLY A 36 2.87 -4.09 5.50
N MET A 37 2.95 -5.26 4.88
CA MET A 37 4.00 -5.58 3.91
C MET A 37 3.42 -6.21 2.64
N SER A 38 4.11 -6.03 1.53
CA SER A 38 3.85 -6.75 0.28
C SER A 38 5.16 -7.05 -0.44
N HIS A 39 5.14 -8.05 -1.31
CA HIS A 39 6.27 -8.25 -2.22
C HIS A 39 6.40 -7.05 -3.17
N THR A 40 7.62 -6.56 -3.37
CA THR A 40 7.94 -5.54 -4.38
C THR A 40 8.17 -6.24 -5.70
N TYR A 41 7.30 -6.00 -6.67
CA TYR A 41 7.45 -6.63 -7.97
C TYR A 41 8.62 -6.00 -8.74
N LYS A 42 9.65 -6.81 -9.03
CA LYS A 42 10.80 -6.36 -9.82
C LYS A 42 10.41 -6.25 -11.29
N THR A 43 10.81 -5.16 -11.92
CA THR A 43 10.64 -4.98 -13.37
C THR A 43 12.00 -4.65 -13.99
N ASN A 44 12.19 -5.00 -15.26
CA ASN A 44 13.42 -4.71 -16.00
C ASN A 44 13.48 -3.25 -16.50
N ARG A 45 12.50 -2.43 -16.13
CA ARG A 45 12.39 -1.01 -16.51
C ARG A 45 12.56 -0.13 -15.28
N LYS A 46 12.99 1.11 -15.49
CA LYS A 46 12.93 2.14 -14.45
C LYS A 46 11.46 2.42 -14.14
N VAL A 47 11.06 2.19 -12.90
CA VAL A 47 9.71 2.51 -12.39
C VAL A 47 9.84 3.61 -11.36
N GLU A 48 8.95 4.59 -11.45
CA GLU A 48 8.86 5.69 -10.51
C GLU A 48 7.53 5.57 -9.75
N LEU A 49 7.59 5.79 -8.45
CA LEU A 49 6.41 5.78 -7.60
C LEU A 49 5.81 7.19 -7.58
N THR A 50 4.53 7.29 -7.90
CA THR A 50 3.80 8.55 -7.94
C THR A 50 3.78 9.17 -6.55
N GLN A 51 4.21 10.43 -6.45
CA GLN A 51 4.38 11.16 -5.18
C GLN A 51 5.44 10.56 -4.24
N SER A 52 6.47 9.90 -4.80
CA SER A 52 7.65 9.52 -4.03
C SER A 52 8.18 10.69 -3.17
N GLY A 53 8.54 10.39 -1.92
CA GLY A 53 8.92 11.40 -0.92
C GLY A 53 7.76 12.11 -0.21
N ASN A 54 6.52 12.00 -0.71
CA ASN A 54 5.35 12.73 -0.21
C ASN A 54 4.18 11.80 0.18
N LEU A 55 4.49 10.60 0.67
CA LEU A 55 3.48 9.59 1.03
C LEU A 55 3.16 9.55 2.54
N ILE A 56 4.06 10.06 3.37
CA ILE A 56 3.85 10.15 4.83
C ILE A 56 2.81 11.25 5.11
N GLY A 57 1.91 11.01 6.05
CA GLY A 57 0.80 11.91 6.41
C GLY A 57 -0.44 11.76 5.52
N LYS A 58 -0.39 10.94 4.45
CA LYS A 58 -1.55 10.63 3.63
C LYS A 58 -2.48 9.61 4.28
N SER A 59 -3.71 9.54 3.78
CA SER A 59 -4.65 8.48 4.13
C SER A 59 -4.09 7.11 3.72
N ALA A 60 -4.08 6.17 4.65
CA ALA A 60 -3.69 4.80 4.38
C ALA A 60 -4.66 4.12 3.41
N LEU A 61 -5.95 4.48 3.44
CA LEU A 61 -6.95 4.02 2.48
C LEU A 61 -6.73 4.61 1.08
N GLU A 62 -6.29 5.87 0.96
CA GLU A 62 -5.85 6.46 -0.32
C GLU A 62 -4.71 5.63 -0.92
N LEU A 63 -3.69 5.29 -0.11
CA LEU A 63 -2.61 4.43 -0.57
C LEU A 63 -3.11 3.02 -0.90
N ALA A 64 -3.97 2.42 -0.07
CA ALA A 64 -4.52 1.08 -0.29
C ALA A 64 -5.27 0.98 -1.62
N ASN A 65 -5.98 2.04 -2.03
CA ASN A 65 -6.66 2.10 -3.33
C ASN A 65 -5.71 1.93 -4.53
N ARG A 66 -4.41 2.21 -4.37
CA ARG A 66 -3.39 1.97 -5.42
C ARG A 66 -3.20 0.50 -5.76
N LEU A 67 -3.75 -0.42 -4.95
CA LEU A 67 -3.83 -1.85 -5.28
C LEU A 67 -4.55 -2.12 -6.61
N LYS A 68 -5.39 -1.19 -7.07
CA LYS A 68 -6.08 -1.25 -8.37
C LYS A 68 -5.21 -0.85 -9.54
N SER A 69 -4.00 -0.34 -9.30
CA SER A 69 -3.08 0.11 -10.35
C SER A 69 -2.57 -1.07 -11.18
N TRP A 70 -2.40 -0.84 -12.48
CA TRP A 70 -1.71 -1.76 -13.37
C TRP A 70 -0.18 -1.64 -13.29
N GLU A 71 0.34 -0.59 -12.64
CA GLU A 71 1.76 -0.49 -12.36
C GLU A 71 2.13 -1.34 -11.13
N PRO A 72 2.96 -2.39 -11.28
CA PRO A 72 3.20 -3.35 -10.20
C PRO A 72 3.76 -2.72 -8.92
N LEU A 73 4.58 -1.67 -9.04
CA LEU A 73 5.14 -0.98 -7.88
C LEU A 73 4.08 -0.20 -7.08
N GLU A 74 3.11 0.41 -7.78
CA GLU A 74 1.97 1.08 -7.16
C GLU A 74 1.03 0.07 -6.50
N ALA A 75 0.79 -1.06 -7.17
CA ALA A 75 -0.02 -2.15 -6.61
C ALA A 75 0.63 -2.76 -5.36
N SER A 76 1.96 -2.95 -5.36
CA SER A 76 2.71 -3.35 -4.16
C SER A 76 2.52 -2.35 -3.02
N LEU A 77 2.66 -1.03 -3.28
CA LEU A 77 2.40 -0.01 -2.24
C LEU A 77 0.97 -0.12 -1.69
N GLY A 78 -0.01 -0.27 -2.57
CA GLY A 78 -1.40 -0.40 -2.16
C GLY A 78 -1.67 -1.66 -1.33
N LEU A 79 -1.07 -2.80 -1.69
CA LEU A 79 -1.20 -4.02 -0.91
C LEU A 79 -0.55 -3.90 0.47
N ALA A 80 0.62 -3.28 0.56
CA ALA A 80 1.28 -3.03 1.84
C ALA A 80 0.44 -2.07 2.72
N ALA A 81 -0.17 -1.04 2.12
CA ALA A 81 -1.06 -0.12 2.82
C ALA A 81 -2.34 -0.82 3.30
N LEU A 82 -2.99 -1.63 2.46
CA LEU A 82 -4.13 -2.48 2.85
C LEU A 82 -3.77 -3.35 4.06
N ASN A 83 -2.65 -4.08 3.98
CA ASN A 83 -2.19 -4.94 5.07
C ASN A 83 -1.88 -4.17 6.36
N SER A 84 -1.56 -2.87 6.28
CA SER A 84 -1.29 -2.03 7.45
C SER A 84 -2.56 -1.62 8.20
N LEU A 85 -3.73 -1.76 7.57
CA LEU A 85 -5.06 -1.45 8.13
C LEU A 85 -5.76 -2.67 8.75
N ILE A 86 -5.24 -3.87 8.51
CA ILE A 86 -5.75 -5.13 9.04
C ILE A 86 -5.13 -5.36 10.43
N GLU A 87 -5.97 -5.56 11.44
CA GLU A 87 -5.47 -5.94 12.77
C GLU A 87 -5.00 -7.40 12.76
N PRO A 88 -3.80 -7.70 13.28
CA PRO A 88 -3.34 -9.07 13.44
C PRO A 88 -4.16 -9.78 14.54
N SER A 89 -4.57 -11.02 14.25
CA SER A 89 -5.27 -11.93 15.18
C SER A 89 -4.38 -12.46 16.29
#